data_AF-A0A671VF66-F1
#
_entry.id   AF-A0A671VF66-F1
#
_cell.length_a   1.000
_cell.length_b   1.000
_cell.length_c   1.000
_cell.angle_alpha   90.00
_cell.angle_beta   90.00
_cell.angle_gamma   90.00
#
_symmetry.space_group_name_H-M   'P 1'
#
loop_
_entity.id
_entity.type
_entity.pdbx_description
1 polymer ?
#
loop_
_entity_poly.entity_id
_entity_poly.type
_entity_poly.pdbx_seq_one_letter_code
_entity_poly.pdbx_strand_id
1 'polypeptide(L)'
;MLIESLNAIWLRSSAVTPVFVQKGDDVMLNLTEADDLEYSAVFWNFNNKSSNKESVLVRWLPGTEPQVSPGYRGRIEFTVKKYCVKLKTLQETDSGVYTAQVFGDDKQTTQYNVTVQVSPVKLTVDSVSSSSDSCNLTVTCSTQDSHINSTFTCDNKTCSQEGGERSEVTTSAASLRVYLVNDSITCNHSNQVSWTKDVTKIQGFCPRRHGKIEKQNNQRIIKHSLESILFSIGLIIMVSAVISIHVMVKLKKQK
;
A
#
# COMPACT_ATOMS: atom_id res chain seq x y z
N MET A 1 30.99 55.21 30.48
CA MET A 1 29.60 55.07 30.95
C MET A 1 28.89 54.32 29.83
N LEU A 2 28.65 52.99 29.90
CA LEU A 2 27.68 52.30 30.79
C LEU A 2 26.28 52.93 30.55
N ILE A 3 25.15 52.28 30.19
CA ILE A 3 24.55 50.93 30.37
C ILE A 3 23.56 50.71 29.18
N GLU A 4 23.27 49.54 28.58
CA GLU A 4 23.83 48.17 28.63
C GLU A 4 23.40 47.30 27.40
N SER A 5 23.83 46.04 27.40
CA SER A 5 23.42 44.87 26.61
C SER A 5 21.95 44.43 26.74
N LEU A 6 21.35 43.96 25.64
CA LEU A 6 20.28 42.95 25.68
C LEU A 6 20.76 41.69 24.96
N ASN A 7 21.13 40.68 25.75
CA ASN A 7 21.48 39.36 25.25
C ASN A 7 20.28 38.76 24.51
N ALA A 8 20.48 38.40 23.24
CA ALA A 8 19.60 37.47 22.56
C ALA A 8 19.78 36.09 23.18
N ILE A 9 19.07 35.85 24.29
CA ILE A 9 18.92 34.52 24.88
C ILE A 9 18.19 33.68 23.84
N TRP A 10 18.96 32.90 23.07
CA TRP A 10 18.42 31.83 22.25
C TRP A 10 17.81 30.79 23.20
N LEU A 11 16.51 30.94 23.47
CA LEU A 11 15.65 29.84 23.88
C LEU A 11 15.70 28.82 22.74
N ARG A 12 16.67 27.91 22.80
CA ARG A 12 16.81 26.77 21.89
C ARG A 12 15.57 25.91 22.09
N SER A 13 14.56 26.15 21.27
CA SER A 13 13.32 25.38 21.27
C SER A 13 13.69 23.93 21.03
N SER A 14 13.55 23.09 22.06
CA SER A 14 13.86 21.66 22.01
C SER A 14 12.79 20.94 21.20
N ALA A 15 12.79 21.16 19.90
CA ALA A 15 11.89 20.49 18.97
C ALA A 15 12.15 18.98 19.01
N VAL A 16 11.10 18.22 19.35
CA VAL A 16 11.18 16.76 19.38
C VAL A 16 11.31 16.25 17.94
N THR A 17 12.39 15.55 17.65
CA THR A 17 12.69 15.07 16.29
C THR A 17 11.86 13.81 15.98
N PRO A 18 10.98 13.81 14.97
CA PRO A 18 10.23 12.61 14.60
C PRO A 18 11.14 11.59 13.91
N VAL A 19 11.01 10.32 14.28
CA VAL A 19 11.75 9.20 13.69
C VAL A 19 10.77 8.07 13.41
N PHE A 20 10.69 7.64 12.16
CA PHE A 20 9.84 6.52 11.75
C PHE A 20 10.71 5.28 11.54
N VAL A 21 10.23 4.11 11.97
CA VAL A 21 10.97 2.84 11.90
C VAL A 21 10.02 1.72 11.51
N GLN A 22 10.43 0.78 10.66
CA GLN A 22 9.61 -0.39 10.35
C GLN A 22 9.67 -1.39 11.52
N LYS A 23 8.54 -2.02 11.88
CA LYS A 23 8.52 -3.08 12.91
C LYS A 23 9.49 -4.20 12.58
N GLY A 24 10.34 -4.54 13.55
CA GLY A 24 11.42 -5.53 13.43
C GLY A 24 12.79 -4.96 13.04
N ASP A 25 12.87 -3.72 12.56
CA ASP A 25 14.15 -3.06 12.24
C ASP A 25 14.82 -2.47 13.49
N ASP A 26 16.07 -2.05 13.33
CA ASP A 26 16.86 -1.33 14.33
C ASP A 26 16.88 0.18 14.01
N VAL A 27 17.00 1.04 15.03
CA VAL A 27 17.24 2.48 14.84
C VAL A 27 18.34 3.00 15.75
N MET A 28 19.16 3.92 15.24
CA MET A 28 20.21 4.58 16.01
C MET A 28 19.82 6.03 16.27
N LEU A 29 19.69 6.38 17.55
CA LEU A 29 19.43 7.73 18.03
C LEU A 29 20.75 8.35 18.47
N ASN A 30 21.18 9.37 17.74
CA ASN A 30 22.44 10.06 17.99
C ASN A 30 22.22 11.22 18.96
N LEU A 31 23.29 11.68 19.61
CA LEU A 31 23.33 13.05 20.09
C LEU A 31 23.88 13.93 18.95
N THR A 32 23.33 15.13 18.78
CA THR A 32 23.97 16.16 17.94
C THR A 32 25.38 16.40 18.49
N GLU A 33 26.38 16.49 17.61
CA GLU A 33 27.78 16.74 18.01
C GLU A 33 27.81 17.90 19.01
N ALA A 34 28.23 17.55 20.22
CA ALA A 34 28.50 18.46 21.31
C ALA A 34 30.00 18.30 21.60
N ASP A 35 30.69 19.42 21.73
CA ASP A 35 32.13 19.44 21.98
C ASP A 35 32.46 18.67 23.27
N ASP A 36 33.57 17.92 23.23
CA ASP A 36 34.11 17.01 24.26
C ASP A 36 33.21 16.62 25.44
N LEU A 37 32.33 15.65 25.21
CA LEU A 37 31.56 14.98 26.27
C LEU A 37 32.39 14.01 27.14
N GLU A 38 33.73 14.06 27.11
CA GLU A 38 34.64 13.13 27.80
C GLU A 38 34.38 13.05 29.32
N TYR A 39 34.00 14.17 29.94
CA TYR A 39 33.66 14.27 31.37
C TYR A 39 32.15 14.38 31.65
N SER A 40 31.30 14.19 30.64
CA SER A 40 29.85 14.34 30.79
C SER A 40 29.14 13.04 31.19
N ALA A 41 28.13 13.12 32.06
CA ALA A 41 27.24 11.99 32.32
C ALA A 41 26.09 11.95 31.30
N VAL A 42 25.76 10.76 30.76
CA VAL A 42 24.73 10.58 29.72
C VAL A 42 23.63 9.64 30.20
N PHE A 43 22.37 10.08 30.04
CA PHE A 43 21.19 9.34 30.45
C PHE A 43 20.16 9.29 29.33
N TRP A 44 19.76 8.08 28.93
CA TRP A 44 18.65 7.87 27.99
C TRP A 44 17.40 7.42 28.75
N ASN A 45 16.26 8.03 28.45
CA ASN A 45 14.99 7.82 29.13
C ASN A 45 13.86 7.63 28.11
N PHE A 46 12.85 6.81 28.44
CA PHE A 46 11.67 6.56 27.61
C PHE A 46 10.39 7.14 28.22
N ASN A 47 9.60 7.83 27.40
CA ASN A 47 8.31 8.44 27.72
C ASN A 47 8.30 9.34 28.99
N ASN A 48 9.44 9.92 29.33
CA ASN A 48 9.64 10.94 30.37
C ASN A 48 8.93 10.67 31.73
N LYS A 49 8.82 9.41 32.15
CA LYS A 49 8.29 9.05 33.48
C LYS A 49 9.37 9.23 34.55
N SER A 50 9.70 10.50 34.82
CA SER A 50 10.85 10.98 35.60
C SER A 50 10.97 10.47 37.06
N SER A 51 9.98 9.72 37.56
CA SER A 51 9.94 9.16 38.92
C SER A 51 10.16 7.65 39.01
N ASN A 52 10.03 6.89 37.92
CA ASN A 52 10.11 5.43 37.94
C ASN A 52 11.47 4.93 37.43
N LYS A 53 12.14 4.03 38.17
CA LYS A 53 13.42 3.40 37.74
C LYS A 53 13.34 2.71 36.37
N GLU A 54 12.15 2.27 35.96
CA GLU A 54 11.88 1.58 34.68
C GLU A 54 11.93 2.50 33.45
N SER A 55 11.88 3.83 33.62
CA SER A 55 11.94 4.78 32.50
C SER A 55 13.36 5.07 32.02
N VAL A 56 14.38 4.77 32.84
CA VAL A 56 15.79 4.91 32.47
C VAL A 56 16.19 3.72 31.62
N LEU A 57 16.67 3.99 30.40
CA LEU A 57 17.15 2.98 29.45
C LEU A 57 18.63 2.67 29.67
N VAL A 58 19.44 3.73 29.66
CA VAL A 58 20.89 3.69 29.75
C VAL A 58 21.36 4.78 30.70
N ARG A 59 22.30 4.43 31.57
CA ARG A 59 23.09 5.35 32.39
C ARG A 59 24.56 5.14 32.05
N TRP A 60 25.26 6.20 31.67
CA TRP A 60 26.71 6.19 31.50
C TRP A 60 27.33 7.35 32.29
N LEU A 61 28.43 7.05 32.98
CA LEU A 61 29.27 8.02 33.68
C LEU A 61 30.70 7.93 33.12
N PRO A 62 31.46 9.05 33.08
CA PRO A 62 32.86 9.03 32.68
C PRO A 62 33.68 7.98 33.43
N GLY A 63 34.57 7.28 32.71
CA GLY A 63 35.39 6.23 33.29
C GLY A 63 34.66 4.94 33.71
N THR A 64 33.37 4.77 33.37
CA THR A 64 32.59 3.57 33.73
C THR A 64 32.00 2.85 32.51
N GLU A 65 31.67 1.56 32.68
CA GLU A 65 30.92 0.80 31.68
C GLU A 65 29.44 1.24 31.62
N PRO A 66 28.85 1.43 30.43
CA PRO A 66 27.45 1.80 30.26
C PRO A 66 26.49 0.79 30.92
N GLN A 67 25.61 1.29 31.79
CA GLN A 67 24.62 0.49 32.49
C GLN A 67 23.28 0.53 31.74
N VAL A 68 22.91 -0.59 31.12
CA VAL A 68 21.59 -0.80 30.51
C VAL A 68 20.63 -1.43 31.53
N SER A 69 19.47 -0.81 31.71
CA SER A 69 18.44 -1.29 32.64
C SER A 69 17.96 -2.70 32.29
N PRO A 70 17.65 -3.57 33.28
CA PRO A 70 17.39 -5.00 33.04
C PRO A 70 16.36 -5.30 31.94
N GLY A 71 15.22 -4.59 31.90
CA GLY A 71 14.17 -4.78 30.89
C GLY A 71 14.51 -4.36 29.45
N TYR A 72 15.70 -3.78 29.24
CA TYR A 72 16.19 -3.34 27.94
C TYR A 72 17.52 -4.00 27.53
N ARG A 73 18.06 -4.91 28.36
CA ARG A 73 19.26 -5.69 28.02
C ARG A 73 19.00 -6.51 26.75
N GLY A 74 19.96 -6.52 25.83
CA GLY A 74 19.83 -7.14 24.51
C GLY A 74 19.00 -6.33 23.49
N ARG A 75 18.01 -5.55 23.94
CA ARG A 75 17.19 -4.67 23.09
C ARG A 75 17.82 -3.29 22.81
N ILE A 76 18.81 -2.89 23.61
CA ILE A 76 19.54 -1.63 23.47
C ILE A 76 21.05 -1.89 23.51
N GLU A 77 21.77 -1.18 22.65
CA GLU A 77 23.23 -1.08 22.64
C GLU A 77 23.64 0.40 22.71
N PHE A 78 24.64 0.74 23.53
CA PHE A 78 25.11 2.12 23.69
C PHE A 78 26.56 2.24 23.21
N THR A 79 26.80 3.21 22.33
CA THR A 79 28.13 3.45 21.74
C THR A 79 28.76 4.66 22.39
N VAL A 80 29.66 4.46 23.37
CA VAL A 80 30.32 5.54 24.12
C VAL A 80 30.94 6.59 23.18
N LYS A 81 31.72 6.18 22.17
CA LYS A 81 32.42 7.08 21.22
C LYS A 81 31.53 8.08 20.47
N LYS A 82 30.21 7.87 20.43
CA LYS A 82 29.24 8.77 19.77
C LYS A 82 28.07 9.13 20.67
N TYR A 83 28.05 8.61 21.90
CA TYR A 83 26.97 8.72 22.89
C TYR A 83 25.57 8.31 22.38
N CYS A 84 25.52 7.52 21.30
CA CYS A 84 24.29 7.03 20.66
C CYS A 84 23.72 5.81 21.38
N VAL A 85 22.38 5.69 21.36
CA VAL A 85 21.71 4.39 21.58
C VAL A 85 21.28 3.80 20.24
N LYS A 86 21.56 2.52 20.05
CA LYS A 86 20.94 1.68 19.03
C LYS A 86 19.84 0.86 19.70
N LEU A 87 18.60 1.16 19.35
CA LEU A 87 17.42 0.37 19.68
C LEU A 87 17.31 -0.78 18.68
N LYS A 88 17.00 -2.00 19.13
CA LYS A 88 17.01 -3.21 18.30
C LYS A 88 15.64 -3.86 18.18
N THR A 89 15.32 -4.33 16.97
CA THR A 89 14.14 -5.15 16.66
C THR A 89 12.82 -4.55 17.18
N LEU A 90 12.58 -3.27 16.84
CA LEU A 90 11.54 -2.46 17.47
C LEU A 90 10.12 -3.03 17.25
N GLN A 91 9.31 -2.99 18.31
CA GLN A 91 7.88 -3.33 18.28
C GLN A 91 7.03 -2.06 18.43
N GLU A 92 5.75 -2.13 18.09
CA GLU A 92 4.82 -0.99 18.19
C GLU A 92 4.77 -0.37 19.60
N THR A 93 4.89 -1.21 20.63
CA THR A 93 4.96 -0.83 22.05
C THR A 93 6.22 -0.05 22.44
N ASP A 94 7.26 -0.08 21.60
CA ASP A 94 8.47 0.74 21.77
C ASP A 94 8.29 2.15 21.15
N SER A 95 7.14 2.46 20.56
CA SER A 95 6.85 3.82 20.09
C SER A 95 6.71 4.80 21.27
N GLY A 96 7.30 5.99 21.13
CA GLY A 96 7.24 7.04 22.15
C GLY A 96 8.45 7.97 22.15
N VAL A 97 8.54 8.80 23.18
CA VAL A 97 9.56 9.84 23.29
C VAL A 97 10.80 9.33 24.00
N TYR A 98 11.89 9.19 23.26
CA TYR A 98 13.22 8.91 23.76
C TYR A 98 13.95 10.22 24.06
N THR A 99 14.34 10.41 25.31
CA THR A 99 15.01 11.63 25.79
C THR A 99 16.43 11.31 26.24
N ALA A 100 17.41 11.89 25.55
CA ALA A 100 18.80 11.92 25.98
C ALA A 100 19.04 13.19 26.81
N GLN A 101 19.62 13.02 28.00
CA GLN A 101 20.10 14.10 28.84
C GLN A 101 21.60 13.94 29.04
N VAL A 102 22.34 15.02 28.78
CA VAL A 102 23.79 15.10 28.96
C VAL A 102 24.05 16.14 30.06
N PHE A 103 24.87 15.78 31.02
CA PHE A 103 25.29 16.62 32.14
C PHE A 103 26.81 16.74 32.11
N GLY A 104 27.31 17.78 31.45
CA GLY A 104 28.69 18.24 31.54
C GLY A 104 28.73 19.57 32.29
N ASP A 105 29.49 20.53 31.77
CA ASP A 105 29.45 21.92 32.24
C ASP A 105 28.05 22.55 32.04
N ASP A 106 27.43 22.26 30.89
CA ASP A 106 26.04 22.61 30.57
C ASP A 106 25.13 21.37 30.52
N LYS A 107 23.83 21.59 30.79
CA LYS A 107 22.80 20.56 30.61
C LYS A 107 22.22 20.60 29.20
N GLN A 108 22.60 19.64 28.36
CA GLN A 108 21.96 19.42 27.05
C GLN A 108 20.82 18.39 27.16
N THR A 109 19.75 18.59 26.39
CA THR A 109 18.64 17.64 26.28
C THR A 109 18.20 17.51 24.82
N THR A 110 18.14 16.29 24.31
CA THR A 110 17.72 15.97 22.94
C THR A 110 16.57 14.96 23.00
N GLN A 111 15.53 15.16 22.19
CA GLN A 111 14.32 14.33 22.21
C GLN A 111 13.99 13.81 20.82
N TYR A 112 13.68 12.51 20.75
CA TYR A 112 13.23 11.80 19.57
C TYR A 112 11.85 11.21 19.81
N ASN A 113 10.87 11.47 18.95
CA ASN A 113 9.59 10.78 18.95
C ASN A 113 9.67 9.62 17.95
N VAL A 114 9.90 8.41 18.46
CA VAL A 114 10.02 7.20 17.64
C VAL A 114 8.62 6.64 17.40
N THR A 115 8.24 6.49 16.14
CA THR A 115 6.98 5.87 15.71
C THR A 115 7.30 4.60 14.92
N VAL A 116 7.00 3.44 15.50
CA VAL A 116 7.18 2.15 14.85
C VAL A 116 5.96 1.85 14.00
N GLN A 117 6.17 1.57 12.71
CA GLN A 117 5.10 1.39 11.74
C GLN A 117 5.03 -0.05 11.23
N VAL A 118 3.79 -0.53 11.08
CA VAL A 118 3.45 -1.88 10.63
C VAL A 118 2.79 -1.80 9.26
N SER A 119 3.09 -2.78 8.41
CA SER A 119 2.73 -2.72 6.99
C SER A 119 2.07 -3.95 6.35
N PRO A 120 1.85 -5.13 6.96
CA PRO A 120 0.99 -6.13 6.33
C PRO A 120 -0.41 -5.55 6.01
N VAL A 121 -0.80 -5.64 4.75
CA VAL A 121 -2.08 -5.20 4.22
C VAL A 121 -2.89 -6.43 3.82
N LYS A 122 -4.20 -6.36 4.01
CA LYS A 122 -5.16 -7.43 3.71
C LYS A 122 -6.22 -6.89 2.76
N LEU A 123 -6.39 -7.56 1.63
CA LEU A 123 -7.44 -7.32 0.66
C LEU A 123 -8.57 -8.34 0.84
N THR A 124 -9.79 -7.86 1.04
CA THR A 124 -11.01 -8.69 1.09
C THR A 124 -11.94 -8.23 -0.02
N VAL A 125 -12.50 -9.18 -0.78
CA VAL A 125 -13.36 -8.91 -1.94
C VAL A 125 -14.67 -9.65 -1.77
N ASP A 126 -15.75 -8.89 -1.59
CA ASP A 126 -17.10 -9.38 -1.41
C ASP A 126 -17.95 -9.04 -2.64
N SER A 127 -18.65 -10.02 -3.20
CA SER A 127 -19.49 -9.82 -4.39
C SER A 127 -20.86 -9.27 -4.00
N VAL A 128 -21.21 -8.06 -4.43
CA VAL A 128 -22.56 -7.48 -4.20
C VAL A 128 -23.50 -7.84 -5.34
N SER A 129 -23.04 -7.76 -6.60
CA SER A 129 -23.78 -8.28 -7.75
C SER A 129 -22.85 -8.61 -8.91
N SER A 130 -22.73 -9.91 -9.23
CA SER A 130 -22.02 -10.42 -10.41
C SER A 130 -23.03 -11.00 -11.40
N SER A 131 -23.73 -10.10 -12.10
CA SER A 131 -24.62 -10.48 -13.19
C SER A 131 -23.86 -10.60 -14.52
N SER A 132 -24.55 -11.02 -15.58
CA SER A 132 -23.99 -11.00 -16.93
C SER A 132 -23.75 -9.58 -17.46
N ASP A 133 -24.47 -8.58 -16.96
CA ASP A 133 -24.58 -7.22 -17.50
C ASP A 133 -23.91 -6.17 -16.59
N SER A 134 -23.68 -6.51 -15.32
CA SER A 134 -23.00 -5.70 -14.31
C SER A 134 -22.13 -6.57 -13.41
N CYS A 135 -20.96 -6.08 -13.04
CA CYS A 135 -20.16 -6.68 -11.98
C CYS A 135 -19.74 -5.60 -10.99
N ASN A 136 -20.39 -5.57 -9.83
CA ASN A 136 -20.10 -4.65 -8.74
C ASN A 136 -19.60 -5.46 -7.54
N LEU A 137 -18.37 -5.17 -7.13
CA LEU A 137 -17.66 -5.78 -6.01
C LEU A 137 -17.47 -4.75 -4.91
N THR A 138 -17.73 -5.13 -3.67
CA THR A 138 -17.25 -4.38 -2.51
C THR A 138 -15.87 -4.90 -2.16
N VAL A 139 -14.91 -4.00 -2.14
CA VAL A 139 -13.51 -4.30 -1.86
C VAL A 139 -13.13 -3.57 -0.58
N THR A 140 -12.89 -4.35 0.47
CA THR A 140 -12.36 -3.82 1.73
C THR A 140 -10.86 -4.02 1.74
N CYS A 141 -10.10 -2.94 1.90
CA CYS A 141 -8.69 -3.04 2.20
C CYS A 141 -8.41 -2.54 3.61
N SER A 142 -7.61 -3.29 4.37
CA SER A 142 -7.19 -2.89 5.71
C SER A 142 -5.72 -3.23 5.97
N THR A 143 -5.13 -2.62 6.99
CA THR A 143 -3.95 -3.21 7.65
C THR A 143 -4.36 -4.52 8.35
N GLN A 144 -3.41 -5.43 8.58
CA GLN A 144 -3.70 -6.73 9.20
C GLN A 144 -4.32 -6.60 10.61
N ASP A 145 -3.85 -5.63 11.39
CA ASP A 145 -4.37 -5.30 12.71
C ASP A 145 -5.62 -4.38 12.66
N SER A 146 -6.17 -4.14 11.46
CA SER A 146 -7.40 -3.38 11.20
C SER A 146 -7.43 -1.90 11.65
N HIS A 147 -6.30 -1.37 12.13
CA HIS A 147 -6.14 0.03 12.55
C HIS A 147 -6.42 1.08 11.46
N ILE A 148 -6.29 0.70 10.20
CA ILE A 148 -6.64 1.53 9.04
C ILE A 148 -7.43 0.63 8.09
N ASN A 149 -8.58 1.08 7.61
CA ASN A 149 -9.36 0.37 6.60
C ASN A 149 -10.04 1.36 5.64
N SER A 150 -10.36 0.91 4.44
CA SER A 150 -11.07 1.70 3.44
C SER A 150 -11.84 0.78 2.51
N THR A 151 -13.09 1.16 2.23
CA THR A 151 -14.02 0.40 1.39
C THR A 151 -14.15 1.04 0.02
N PHE A 152 -14.11 0.22 -1.01
CA PHE A 152 -14.18 0.62 -2.41
C PHE A 152 -15.26 -0.17 -3.14
N THR A 153 -15.95 0.47 -4.08
CA THR A 153 -16.75 -0.22 -5.09
C THR A 153 -15.89 -0.42 -6.33
N CYS A 154 -15.75 -1.66 -6.80
CA CYS A 154 -14.96 -1.98 -7.99
C CYS A 154 -15.80 -2.68 -9.06
N ASP A 155 -15.55 -2.35 -10.32
CA ASP A 155 -16.05 -3.07 -11.50
C ASP A 155 -14.88 -3.71 -12.28
N ASN A 156 -15.11 -4.15 -13.52
CA ASN A 156 -14.06 -4.77 -14.34
C ASN A 156 -13.05 -3.80 -14.99
N LYS A 157 -13.14 -2.49 -14.70
CA LYS A 157 -12.31 -1.40 -15.23
C LYS A 157 -11.75 -0.51 -14.13
N THR A 158 -12.55 -0.14 -13.13
CA THR A 158 -12.22 0.88 -12.13
C THR A 158 -12.58 0.46 -10.71
N CYS A 159 -11.98 1.14 -9.73
CA CYS A 159 -12.39 1.14 -8.33
C CYS A 159 -12.63 2.59 -7.90
N SER A 160 -13.69 2.84 -7.14
CA SER A 160 -13.99 4.13 -6.51
C SER A 160 -14.14 3.96 -5.00
N GLN A 161 -13.63 4.92 -4.23
CA GLN A 161 -13.73 4.89 -2.77
C GLN A 161 -15.12 5.35 -2.33
N GLU A 162 -15.74 4.62 -1.41
CA GLU A 162 -17.02 5.02 -0.83
C GLU A 162 -16.82 6.21 0.10
N GLY A 163 -17.57 7.31 -0.11
CA GLY A 163 -17.41 8.57 0.64
C GLY A 163 -16.53 9.65 -0.02
N GLY A 164 -15.94 9.39 -1.20
CA GLY A 164 -15.21 10.39 -1.99
C GLY A 164 -13.69 10.18 -2.03
N GLU A 165 -12.99 11.02 -2.80
CA GLU A 165 -11.57 10.84 -3.22
C GLU A 165 -10.53 11.11 -2.10
N ARG A 166 -10.89 10.90 -0.84
CA ARG A 166 -9.97 11.12 0.28
C ARG A 166 -9.37 9.79 0.72
N SER A 167 -8.18 9.48 0.19
CA SER A 167 -7.29 8.51 0.85
C SER A 167 -7.20 8.89 2.33
N GLU A 168 -7.52 7.96 3.22
CA GLU A 168 -7.38 8.21 4.66
C GLU A 168 -5.91 8.35 5.01
N VAL A 169 -5.44 9.60 5.06
CA VAL A 169 -4.17 9.96 5.68
C VAL A 169 -4.42 9.98 7.18
N THR A 170 -4.08 8.89 7.84
CA THR A 170 -4.19 8.80 9.30
C THR A 170 -3.12 9.66 9.98
N THR A 171 -3.26 9.89 11.28
CA THR A 171 -2.29 10.62 12.12
C THR A 171 -0.86 10.08 12.03
N SER A 172 -0.70 8.84 11.55
CA SER A 172 0.56 8.13 11.31
C SER A 172 1.24 8.45 9.97
N ALA A 173 0.68 9.32 9.13
CA ALA A 173 1.10 9.52 7.72
C ALA A 173 1.12 8.22 6.89
N ALA A 174 0.24 7.28 7.22
CA ALA A 174 -0.02 6.08 6.42
C ALA A 174 -1.20 6.32 5.47
N SER A 175 -1.23 5.61 4.34
CA SER A 175 -2.27 5.72 3.32
C SER A 175 -2.60 4.37 2.69
N LEU A 176 -3.89 4.14 2.41
CA LEU A 176 -4.39 3.01 1.63
C LEU A 176 -4.81 3.47 0.23
N ARG A 177 -4.48 2.67 -0.79
CA ARG A 177 -4.90 2.89 -2.19
C ARG A 177 -5.33 1.57 -2.83
N VAL A 178 -6.49 1.55 -3.47
CA VAL A 178 -6.98 0.41 -4.25
C VAL A 178 -7.09 0.79 -5.72
N TYR A 179 -6.58 -0.07 -6.61
CA TYR A 179 -6.58 0.15 -8.06
C TYR A 179 -6.50 -1.19 -8.83
N LEU A 180 -6.96 -1.20 -10.09
CA LEU A 180 -6.81 -2.37 -10.95
C LEU A 180 -5.50 -2.32 -11.73
N VAL A 181 -4.82 -3.48 -11.83
CA VAL A 181 -3.72 -3.73 -12.78
C VAL A 181 -3.91 -5.13 -13.34
N ASN A 182 -3.89 -5.29 -14.66
CA ASN A 182 -3.92 -6.59 -15.36
C ASN A 182 -4.97 -7.56 -14.76
N ASP A 183 -6.22 -7.12 -14.70
CA ASP A 183 -7.37 -7.87 -14.19
C ASP A 183 -7.24 -8.34 -12.73
N SER A 184 -6.39 -7.66 -11.95
CA SER A 184 -6.19 -7.90 -10.53
C SER A 184 -6.46 -6.63 -9.75
N ILE A 185 -7.31 -6.74 -8.74
CA ILE A 185 -7.51 -5.69 -7.74
C ILE A 185 -6.27 -5.71 -6.86
N THR A 186 -5.56 -4.59 -6.80
CA THR A 186 -4.41 -4.39 -5.92
C THR A 186 -4.83 -3.42 -4.83
N CYS A 187 -4.67 -3.81 -3.57
CA CYS A 187 -4.54 -2.83 -2.50
C CYS A 187 -3.06 -2.61 -2.19
N ASN A 188 -2.73 -1.35 -1.93
CA ASN A 188 -1.44 -0.81 -1.61
C ASN A 188 -1.57 -0.10 -0.26
N HIS A 189 -0.69 -0.44 0.67
CA HIS A 189 -0.49 0.31 1.91
C HIS A 189 0.91 0.93 1.89
N SER A 190 0.96 2.25 2.10
CA SER A 190 2.21 3.02 2.12
C SER A 190 2.26 3.87 3.38
N ASN A 191 3.40 3.85 4.07
CA ASN A 191 3.70 4.73 5.18
C ASN A 191 5.08 5.40 4.99
N GLN A 192 5.63 6.01 6.04
CA GLN A 192 6.85 6.83 5.95
C GLN A 192 8.13 6.02 5.71
N VAL A 193 8.10 4.70 5.94
CA VAL A 193 9.29 3.82 5.91
C VAL A 193 9.12 2.60 5.02
N SER A 194 7.90 2.23 4.65
CA SER A 194 7.61 0.92 4.09
C SER A 194 6.39 0.94 3.16
N TRP A 195 6.40 -0.02 2.23
CA TRP A 195 5.40 -0.16 1.19
C TRP A 195 5.05 -1.62 0.95
N THR A 196 3.76 -1.95 0.97
CA THR A 196 3.25 -3.31 0.77
C THR A 196 2.02 -3.31 -0.11
N LYS A 197 1.70 -4.49 -0.63
CA LYS A 197 0.50 -4.71 -1.44
C LYS A 197 -0.06 -6.11 -1.25
N ASP A 198 -1.37 -6.23 -1.39
CA ASP A 198 -2.09 -7.48 -1.52
C ASP A 198 -2.91 -7.43 -2.82
N VAL A 199 -3.03 -8.58 -3.49
CA VAL A 199 -3.44 -8.66 -4.91
C VAL A 199 -4.38 -9.84 -5.14
N THR A 200 -5.61 -9.55 -5.54
CA THR A 200 -6.65 -10.54 -5.82
C THR A 200 -7.10 -10.46 -7.28
N LYS A 201 -7.13 -11.61 -7.98
CA LYS A 201 -7.60 -11.69 -9.37
C LYS A 201 -9.11 -11.49 -9.47
N ILE A 202 -9.56 -10.60 -10.35
CA ILE A 202 -10.99 -10.28 -10.51
C ILE A 202 -11.79 -11.41 -11.19
N GLN A 203 -11.12 -12.30 -11.92
CA GLN A 203 -11.76 -13.30 -12.79
C GLN A 203 -12.67 -14.30 -12.05
N GLY A 204 -12.44 -14.54 -10.75
CA GLY A 204 -13.31 -15.36 -9.91
C GLY A 204 -14.61 -14.69 -9.50
N PHE A 205 -14.64 -13.35 -9.52
CA PHE A 205 -15.77 -12.52 -9.06
C PHE A 205 -16.55 -11.92 -10.23
N CYS A 206 -15.84 -11.48 -11.28
CA CYS A 206 -16.39 -10.98 -12.54
C CYS A 206 -16.12 -11.97 -13.68
N PRO A 207 -17.03 -12.93 -13.95
CA PRO A 207 -16.88 -13.83 -15.10
C PRO A 207 -16.99 -13.05 -16.41
N ARG A 208 -15.86 -12.85 -17.10
CA ARG A 208 -15.85 -12.24 -18.43
C ARG A 208 -16.69 -13.08 -19.39
N ARG A 209 -17.67 -12.45 -20.06
CA ARG A 209 -18.26 -13.00 -21.28
C ARG A 209 -17.17 -13.06 -22.36
N HIS A 210 -16.43 -14.17 -22.43
CA HIS A 210 -15.68 -14.51 -23.65
C HIS A 210 -16.66 -14.44 -24.82
N GLY A 211 -16.30 -13.70 -25.87
CA GLY A 211 -17.22 -13.29 -26.93
C GLY A 211 -17.88 -14.45 -27.67
N LYS A 212 -19.04 -14.92 -27.19
CA LYS A 212 -19.92 -15.84 -27.92
C LYS A 212 -20.63 -15.19 -29.13
N ILE A 213 -20.30 -13.93 -29.45
CA ILE A 213 -20.96 -13.13 -30.50
C ILE A 213 -20.42 -13.47 -31.90
N GLU A 214 -19.12 -13.75 -32.07
CA GLU A 214 -18.57 -14.06 -33.40
C GLU A 214 -19.00 -15.43 -33.95
N LYS A 215 -19.07 -16.47 -33.10
CA LYS A 215 -19.39 -17.83 -33.57
C LYS A 215 -20.84 -17.98 -34.03
N GLN A 216 -21.80 -17.34 -33.35
CA GLN A 216 -23.21 -17.43 -33.75
C GLN A 216 -23.53 -16.65 -35.03
N ASN A 217 -22.96 -15.45 -35.21
CA ASN A 217 -23.18 -14.68 -36.43
C ASN A 217 -22.57 -15.39 -37.66
N ASN A 218 -21.35 -15.92 -37.57
CA ASN A 218 -20.76 -16.68 -38.67
C ASN A 218 -21.59 -17.93 -39.02
N GLN A 219 -22.05 -18.71 -38.03
CA GLN A 219 -22.91 -19.87 -38.31
C GLN A 219 -24.25 -19.49 -38.95
N ARG A 220 -24.88 -18.39 -38.52
CA ARG A 220 -26.15 -17.92 -39.08
C ARG A 220 -26.00 -17.40 -40.51
N ILE A 221 -24.92 -16.68 -40.81
CA ILE A 221 -24.58 -16.18 -42.15
C ILE A 221 -24.26 -17.35 -43.10
N ILE A 222 -23.40 -18.30 -42.67
CA ILE A 222 -23.04 -19.48 -43.48
C ILE A 222 -24.30 -20.29 -43.84
N LYS A 223 -25.19 -20.55 -42.87
CA LYS A 223 -26.45 -21.27 -43.14
C LYS A 223 -27.30 -20.56 -44.20
N HIS A 224 -27.50 -19.25 -44.05
CA HIS A 224 -28.32 -18.46 -44.97
C HIS A 224 -27.72 -18.37 -46.39
N SER A 225 -26.39 -18.38 -46.53
CA SER A 225 -25.73 -18.46 -47.84
C SER A 225 -25.95 -19.81 -48.53
N LEU A 226 -25.94 -20.92 -47.79
CA LEU A 226 -26.10 -22.26 -48.34
C LEU A 226 -27.52 -22.50 -48.89
N GLU A 227 -28.54 -22.08 -48.14
CA GLU A 227 -29.95 -22.17 -48.57
C GLU A 227 -30.22 -21.32 -49.84
N SER A 228 -29.59 -20.15 -49.94
CA SER A 228 -29.69 -19.28 -51.12
C SER A 228 -29.02 -19.89 -52.37
N ILE A 229 -27.87 -20.55 -52.22
CA ILE A 229 -27.17 -21.24 -53.32
C ILE A 229 -27.99 -22.45 -53.82
N LEU A 230 -28.60 -23.23 -52.92
CA LEU A 230 -29.45 -24.37 -53.32
C LEU A 230 -30.68 -23.90 -54.13
N PHE A 231 -31.28 -22.77 -53.73
CA PHE A 231 -32.41 -22.19 -54.46
C PHE A 231 -32.02 -21.69 -55.85
N SER A 232 -30.87 -21.03 -56.01
CA SER A 232 -30.41 -20.53 -57.32
C SER A 232 -30.07 -21.67 -58.29
N ILE A 233 -29.43 -22.74 -57.82
CA ILE A 233 -29.17 -23.96 -58.63
C ILE A 233 -30.49 -24.59 -59.10
N GLY A 234 -31.49 -24.70 -58.22
CA GLY A 234 -32.81 -25.22 -58.58
C GLY A 234 -33.49 -24.40 -59.69
N LEU A 235 -33.44 -23.07 -59.61
CA LEU A 235 -33.98 -22.18 -60.65
C LEU A 235 -33.26 -22.36 -62.00
N ILE A 236 -31.93 -22.47 -62.01
CA ILE A 236 -31.14 -22.67 -63.23
C ILE A 236 -31.54 -23.98 -63.92
N ILE A 237 -31.70 -25.07 -63.17
CA ILE A 237 -32.11 -26.37 -63.71
C ILE A 237 -33.51 -26.25 -64.34
N MET A 238 -34.47 -25.65 -63.64
CA MET A 238 -35.84 -25.46 -64.14
C MET A 238 -35.87 -24.66 -65.45
N VAL A 239 -35.14 -23.54 -65.54
CA VAL A 239 -35.04 -22.72 -66.75
C VAL A 239 -34.39 -23.51 -67.90
N SER A 240 -33.33 -24.26 -67.63
CA SER A 240 -32.65 -25.07 -68.65
C SER A 240 -33.54 -26.17 -69.23
N ALA A 241 -34.40 -26.80 -68.40
CA ALA A 241 -35.37 -27.79 -68.84
C ALA A 241 -36.45 -27.17 -69.74
N VAL A 242 -37.01 -26.02 -69.36
CA VAL A 242 -38.01 -25.30 -70.17
C VAL A 242 -37.44 -24.88 -71.53
N ILE A 243 -36.22 -24.33 -71.56
CA ILE A 243 -35.54 -23.97 -72.80
C ILE A 243 -35.32 -25.23 -73.68
N SER A 244 -34.84 -26.32 -73.09
CA SER A 244 -34.60 -27.58 -73.81
C SER A 244 -35.88 -28.14 -74.45
N ILE A 245 -36.99 -28.16 -73.70
CA ILE A 245 -38.31 -28.57 -74.21
C ILE A 245 -38.75 -27.64 -75.35
N HIS A 246 -38.63 -26.33 -75.19
CA HIS A 246 -39.02 -25.36 -76.21
C HIS A 246 -38.22 -25.52 -77.50
N VAL A 247 -36.89 -25.74 -77.40
CA VAL A 247 -36.02 -26.02 -78.54
C VAL A 247 -36.39 -27.35 -79.21
N MET A 248 -36.61 -28.43 -78.46
CA MET A 248 -37.04 -29.71 -79.03
C MET A 248 -38.39 -29.62 -79.75
N VAL A 249 -39.36 -28.90 -79.19
CA VAL A 249 -40.67 -28.67 -79.81
C VAL A 249 -40.53 -27.85 -81.10
N LYS A 250 -39.64 -26.84 -81.12
CA LYS A 250 -39.39 -26.02 -82.31
C LYS A 250 -38.67 -26.81 -83.42
N LEU A 251 -37.70 -27.65 -83.07
CA LEU A 251 -37.02 -28.55 -84.02
C LEU A 251 -37.96 -29.62 -84.59
N LYS A 252 -38.86 -30.18 -83.79
CA LYS A 252 -39.91 -31.12 -84.27
C LYS A 252 -40.94 -30.48 -85.21
N LYS A 253 -41.03 -29.15 -85.28
CA LYS A 253 -41.91 -28.42 -86.22
C LYS A 253 -41.22 -28.01 -87.52
N GLN A 254 -39.93 -28.27 -87.68
CA GLN A 254 -39.14 -27.92 -88.87
C GLN A 254 -38.66 -29.15 -89.67
N LYS A 255 -39.27 -30.31 -89.42
CA LYS A 255 -38.96 -31.60 -90.06
C LYS A 255 -40.25 -32.34 -90.39
#